data_AF-A0A526TC23-F1
#
_entry.id   AF-A0A526TC23-F1
#
_cell.length_a   1.000
_cell.length_b   1.000
_cell.length_c   1.000
_cell.angle_alpha   90.00
_cell.angle_beta   90.00
_cell.angle_gamma   90.00
#
_symmetry.space_group_name_H-M   'P 1'
#
loop_
_entity.id
_entity.type
_entity.pdbx_description
1 polymer ?
#
loop_
_entity_poly.entity_id
_entity_poly.type
_entity_poly.pdbx_seq_one_letter_code
_entity_poly.pdbx_strand_id
1 'polypeptide(L)' 'MDIAAQSIEGGFADPVFNAQTVFRAVMNAMARPGSVQPLPAFARPPAPLSATAGAIAL' A
#
# COMPACT_ATOMS: atom_id res chain seq x y z
N MET A 1 7.88 11.00 24.38
CA MET A 1 7.35 9.69 23.90
C MET A 1 7.71 9.63 22.44
N ASP A 2 8.85 9.01 22.13
CA ASP A 2 9.31 8.86 20.74
C ASP A 2 8.40 7.82 20.07
N ILE A 3 7.40 8.30 19.33
CA ILE A 3 6.66 7.45 18.39
C ILE A 3 7.54 7.34 17.14
N ALA A 4 8.71 6.72 17.29
CA ALA A 4 9.48 6.29 16.14
C ALA A 4 8.56 5.34 15.36
N ALA A 5 8.36 5.63 14.08
CA ALA A 5 7.58 4.78 13.18
C ALA A 5 8.24 3.40 13.17
N GLN A 6 7.71 2.46 13.96
CA GLN A 6 8.18 1.09 13.99
C GLN A 6 7.87 0.52 12.60
N SER A 7 8.91 0.31 11.80
CA SER A 7 8.77 -0.29 10.48
C SER A 7 8.36 -1.74 10.66
N ILE A 8 7.17 -2.10 10.18
CA ILE A 8 6.74 -3.49 10.09
C ILE A 8 7.58 -4.16 9.01
N GLU A 9 8.17 -5.31 9.32
CA GLU A 9 8.92 -6.10 8.33
C GLU A 9 8.00 -6.50 7.16
N GLY A 10 8.44 -6.22 5.93
CA GLY A 10 7.60 -6.38 4.72
C GLY A 10 6.65 -5.21 4.43
N GLY A 11 6.62 -4.18 5.29
CA GLY A 11 5.88 -2.93 5.11
C GLY A 11 6.50 -1.97 4.08
N PHE A 12 5.94 -0.77 3.99
CA PHE A 12 6.43 0.25 3.06
C PHE A 12 7.83 0.76 3.41
N ALA A 13 8.70 0.84 2.41
CA ALA A 13 10.04 1.45 2.54
C ALA A 13 9.96 2.96 2.85
N ASP A 14 8.94 3.64 2.30
CA ASP A 14 8.58 5.01 2.62
C ASP A 14 7.12 5.04 3.10
N PRO A 15 6.87 4.91 4.42
CA PRO A 15 5.53 4.69 4.96
C PRO A 15 4.52 5.75 4.56
N VAL A 16 4.90 7.02 4.62
CA VAL A 16 3.97 8.13 4.36
C VAL A 16 3.68 8.23 2.87
N PHE A 17 4.72 8.30 2.03
CA PHE A 17 4.51 8.55 0.60
C PHE A 17 3.92 7.34 -0.13
N ASN A 18 4.29 6.12 0.27
CA ASN A 18 3.72 4.91 -0.32
C ASN A 18 2.25 4.71 0.12
N ALA A 19 1.92 4.92 1.39
CA ALA A 19 0.52 4.82 1.86
C ALA A 19 -0.39 5.83 1.14
N GLN A 20 0.06 7.08 0.98
CA GLN A 20 -0.69 8.10 0.24
C GLN A 20 -0.88 7.72 -1.23
N THR A 21 0.15 7.15 -1.87
CA THR A 21 0.06 6.69 -3.26
C THR A 21 -0.93 5.55 -3.41
N VAL A 22 -0.89 4.56 -2.52
CA VAL A 22 -1.83 3.42 -2.50
C VAL A 22 -3.25 3.91 -2.27
N PHE A 23 -3.47 4.74 -1.27
CA PHE A 23 -4.79 5.29 -0.96
C PHE A 23 -5.39 6.04 -2.15
N ARG A 24 -4.60 6.90 -2.82
CA ARG A 24 -5.07 7.62 -4.02
C ARG A 24 -5.44 6.65 -5.16
N ALA A 25 -4.65 5.60 -5.39
CA ALA A 25 -4.95 4.61 -6.42
C ALA A 25 -6.26 3.86 -6.11
N VAL A 26 -6.47 3.46 -4.85
CA VAL A 26 -7.70 2.81 -4.40
C VAL A 26 -8.91 3.74 -4.55
N MET A 27 -8.78 5.00 -4.12
CA MET A 27 -9.84 6.01 -4.29
C MET A 27 -10.19 6.23 -5.76
N ASN A 28 -9.20 6.29 -6.65
CA ASN A 28 -9.44 6.41 -8.09
C ASN A 28 -10.16 5.18 -8.66
N ALA A 29 -9.80 3.97 -8.21
CA ALA A 29 -10.45 2.72 -8.65
C ALA A 29 -11.90 2.65 -8.17
N MET A 30 -12.17 3.05 -6.92
CA MET A 30 -13.52 3.10 -6.37
C MET A 30 -14.38 4.17 -7.04
N ALA A 31 -13.82 5.35 -7.32
CA ALA A 31 -14.54 6.44 -8.00
C ALA A 31 -14.82 6.14 -9.49
N ARG A 32 -14.07 5.22 -10.10
CA ARG A 32 -14.20 4.82 -11.51
C ARG A 32 -14.25 3.30 -11.65
N PRO A 33 -15.38 2.67 -11.27
CA PRO A 33 -15.54 1.23 -11.39
C PRO A 33 -15.27 0.72 -12.81
N GLY A 34 -14.60 -0.42 -12.93
CA GLY A 34 -14.21 -1.02 -14.21
C GLY A 34 -12.91 -0.47 -14.81
N SER A 35 -12.31 0.58 -14.21
CA SER A 35 -10.98 1.04 -14.61
C SER A 35 -9.87 0.30 -13.84
N VAL A 36 -8.78 -0.06 -14.53
CA VAL A 36 -7.57 -0.59 -13.90
C VAL A 36 -6.68 0.58 -13.51
N GLN A 37 -6.42 0.74 -12.20
CA GLN A 37 -5.47 1.73 -11.70
C GLN A 37 -4.10 1.09 -11.50
N PRO A 38 -3.02 1.69 -12.02
CA PRO A 38 -1.67 1.19 -11.80
C PRO A 38 -1.28 1.37 -10.34
N LEU A 39 -0.68 0.33 -9.75
CA LEU A 39 -0.11 0.40 -8.40
C LEU A 39 1.24 -0.32 -8.37
N PRO A 40 2.35 0.39 -8.07
CA PRO A 40 3.65 -0.24 -7.88
C PRO A 40 3.67 -1.19 -6.68
N ALA A 41 4.53 -2.21 -6.74
CA ALA A 41 4.69 -3.18 -5.66
C ALA A 41 5.46 -2.58 -4.47
N PHE A 42 4.76 -1.84 -3.61
CA PHE A 42 5.36 -1.16 -2.45
C PHE A 42 5.52 -2.03 -1.20
N ALA A 43 4.84 -3.18 -1.13
CA ALA A 43 4.85 -4.08 0.01
C ALA A 43 5.33 -5.49 -0.37
N ARG A 44 5.89 -6.20 0.61
CA ARG A 44 6.30 -7.61 0.50
C ARG A 44 5.59 -8.43 1.59
N PRO A 45 4.29 -8.70 1.43
CA PRO A 45 3.55 -9.48 2.41
C PRO A 45 3.95 -10.96 2.36
N PRO A 46 3.68 -11.74 3.42
CA PRO A 46 3.86 -13.18 3.38
C PRO A 46 2.93 -13.82 2.33
N ALA A 47 3.37 -14.91 1.72
CA ALA A 47 2.52 -15.72 0.87
C ALA A 47 1.27 -16.17 1.66
N PRO A 48 0.08 -16.24 1.03
CA PRO A 48 -0.19 -16.14 -0.40
C PRO A 48 -0.58 -14.73 -0.88
N LEU A 49 -0.41 -13.69 -0.06
CA LEU A 49 -0.84 -12.34 -0.44
C LEU A 49 0.01 -11.79 -1.60
N SER A 50 -0.65 -11.15 -2.57
CA SER A 50 0.04 -10.38 -3.59
C SER A 50 0.57 -9.07 -3.00
N ALA A 51 1.60 -8.50 -3.62
CA ALA A 51 2.14 -7.19 -3.21
C ALA A 51 1.06 -6.10 -3.17
N THR A 52 0.10 -6.12 -4.10
CA THR A 52 -1.04 -5.19 -4.12
C THR A 52 -1.96 -5.38 -2.92
N ALA A 53 -2.32 -6.62 -2.58
CA ALA A 53 -3.17 -6.89 -1.42
C ALA A 53 -2.47 -6.49 -0.11
N GLY A 54 -1.17 -6.77 0.00
CA GLY A 54 -0.36 -6.33 1.14
C GLY A 54 -0.30 -4.82 1.26
N ALA A 55 -0.10 -4.11 0.14
CA ALA A 55 -0.06 -2.65 0.13
C ALA A 55 -1.39 -2.02 0.56
N ILE A 56 -2.53 -2.61 0.20
CA ILE A 56 -3.86 -2.09 0.60
C ILE A 56 -4.14 -2.30 2.10
N ALA A 57 -3.52 -3.31 2.72
CA ALA A 57 -3.74 -3.65 4.13
C ALA A 57 -2.91 -2.83 5.13
N LEU A 58 -1.88 -2.12 4.66
CA LEU A 58 -0.95 -1.30 5.46
C LEU A 58 -1.39 0.16 5.51
#